data_AF-A0AAD3CIW7-F1
#
_entry.id   AF-A0AAD3CIW7-F1
#
_cell.length_a   1.000
_cell.length_b   1.000
_cell.length_c   1.000
_cell.angle_alpha   90.00
_cell.angle_beta   90.00
_cell.angle_gamma   90.00
#
_symmetry.space_group_name_H-M   'P 1'
#
loop_
_entity.id
_entity.type
_entity.pdbx_description
1 polymer ?
#
loop_
_entity_poly.entity_id
_entity_poly.type
_entity_poly.pdbx_seq_one_letter_code
_entity_poly.pdbx_strand_id
1 'polypeptide(L)'
;MINKKTILVALLTLPCTAAFVNGPKAQHGVSLSGAANEKEEGSFNQLNISFVTGNDMKAREMNKILAEHGATKGPDPETSLVNLKVLNVDLPEIQEVSTEAIAKSKVILASQLANGPCVVEDTSLQFKALGGMPGPYIKWFQQTLKSEGLYNLLLAYEDKSAVAVCTLAFCPYPHADPVLFTGRCQGKIVAPVEGRGFGWDSIFVPDGCDRPFSMMSTEEKNEKSHRGKAVRQWADWLGANQPELYERQNGKVAVGHKGLNFKGTYAEE
;
A
#
# COMPACT_ATOMS: atom_id res chain seq x y z
N MET A 1 36.07 13.80 30.95
CA MET A 1 37.14 14.01 29.95
C MET A 1 36.77 13.28 28.67
N ILE A 2 36.48 14.08 27.62
CA ILE A 2 36.64 13.89 26.16
C ILE A 2 36.92 12.43 25.70
N ASN A 3 36.15 11.83 24.78
CA ASN A 3 36.35 12.15 23.36
C ASN A 3 35.15 11.83 22.44
N LYS A 4 34.67 12.87 21.75
CA LYS A 4 33.75 12.82 20.61
C LYS A 4 34.54 12.37 19.39
N LYS A 5 34.18 11.25 18.76
CA LYS A 5 34.68 10.90 17.43
C LYS A 5 33.67 11.35 16.36
N THR A 6 34.03 12.46 15.76
CA THR A 6 33.62 13.02 14.47
C THR A 6 33.41 11.94 13.41
N ILE A 7 32.21 11.90 12.82
CA ILE A 7 31.96 11.22 11.54
C ILE A 7 32.17 12.26 10.44
N LEU A 8 33.16 11.99 9.59
CA LEU A 8 33.56 12.80 8.46
C LEU A 8 32.60 12.51 7.28
N VAL A 9 31.86 13.52 6.83
CA VAL A 9 31.05 13.47 5.60
C VAL A 9 31.97 13.70 4.41
N ALA A 10 32.15 12.70 3.56
CA ALA A 10 32.85 12.86 2.28
C ALA A 10 31.88 13.39 1.21
N LEU A 11 31.96 14.69 0.92
CA LEU A 11 31.41 15.28 -0.30
C LEU A 11 32.30 14.85 -1.49
N LEU A 12 31.78 14.02 -2.39
CA LEU A 12 32.39 13.81 -3.70
C LEU A 12 31.79 14.82 -4.69
N THR A 13 32.53 15.89 -4.94
CA THR A 13 32.29 16.83 -6.04
C THR A 13 32.84 16.23 -7.34
N LEU A 14 31.96 15.95 -8.31
CA LEU A 14 32.35 15.65 -9.69
C LEU A 14 32.54 16.96 -10.47
N PRO A 15 33.65 17.14 -11.21
CA PRO A 15 33.83 18.32 -12.04
C PRO A 15 33.06 18.20 -13.36
N CYS A 16 32.35 19.28 -13.67
CA CYS A 16 31.73 19.59 -14.94
C CYS A 16 32.82 19.93 -15.97
N THR A 17 32.85 19.24 -17.12
CA THR A 17 33.60 19.70 -18.30
C THR A 17 32.71 19.66 -19.52
N ALA A 18 32.40 20.86 -20.02
CA ALA A 18 31.77 21.10 -21.31
C ALA A 18 32.82 21.00 -22.43
N ALA A 19 32.44 20.45 -23.58
CA ALA A 19 33.16 20.60 -24.84
C ALA A 19 32.16 20.89 -25.96
N PHE A 20 32.22 22.12 -26.47
CA PHE A 20 31.63 22.59 -27.72
C PHE A 20 32.58 22.27 -28.88
N VAL A 21 32.11 21.70 -30.00
CA VAL A 21 32.58 22.05 -31.37
C VAL A 21 31.46 21.78 -32.40
N ASN A 22 31.34 22.72 -33.36
CA ASN A 22 30.37 22.86 -34.44
C ASN A 22 30.45 21.80 -35.57
N GLY A 23 29.33 21.61 -36.30
CA GLY A 23 29.15 20.70 -37.46
C GLY A 23 29.67 21.21 -38.82
N PRO A 24 29.25 20.56 -39.93
CA PRO A 24 28.55 21.33 -40.98
C PRO A 24 27.33 20.63 -41.62
N LYS A 25 26.54 21.46 -42.32
CA LYS A 25 25.26 21.22 -43.00
C LYS A 25 25.37 20.35 -44.27
N ALA A 26 24.29 19.63 -44.58
CA ALA A 26 23.82 19.43 -45.95
C ALA A 26 22.29 19.27 -45.98
N GLN A 27 21.65 20.03 -46.86
CA GLN A 27 20.23 20.01 -47.20
C GLN A 27 19.96 18.93 -48.25
N HIS A 28 18.80 18.28 -48.22
CA HIS A 28 17.94 18.07 -49.40
C HIS A 28 16.53 17.70 -48.93
N GLY A 29 15.53 18.36 -49.53
CA GLY A 29 14.13 18.34 -49.09
C GLY A 29 13.35 17.12 -49.56
N VAL A 30 12.26 16.84 -48.84
CA VAL A 30 11.08 16.15 -49.38
C VAL A 30 9.83 16.84 -48.81
N SER A 31 8.88 17.02 -49.70
CA SER A 31 7.60 17.70 -49.59
C SER A 31 6.54 16.90 -48.83
N LEU A 32 5.69 17.64 -48.11
CA LEU A 32 4.27 17.43 -47.79
C LEU A 32 3.81 16.01 -47.37
N SER A 33 3.47 15.88 -46.08
CA SER A 33 2.09 15.60 -45.67
C SER A 33 1.92 15.94 -44.19
N GLY A 34 1.06 16.93 -43.92
CA GLY A 34 0.52 17.15 -42.58
C GLY A 34 -0.47 16.05 -42.28
N ALA A 35 0.00 14.92 -41.75
CA ALA A 35 -0.83 14.06 -40.95
C ALA A 35 -0.88 14.69 -39.56
N ALA A 36 -1.98 15.37 -39.26
CA ALA A 36 -2.38 15.51 -37.88
C ALA A 36 -2.38 14.09 -37.30
N ASN A 37 -1.48 13.82 -36.35
CA ASN A 37 -1.58 12.62 -35.54
C ASN A 37 -2.89 12.76 -34.76
N GLU A 38 -3.94 12.17 -35.31
CA GLU A 38 -5.10 11.73 -34.55
C GLU A 38 -4.52 10.95 -33.38
N LYS A 39 -4.63 11.53 -32.17
CA LYS A 39 -4.30 10.82 -30.95
C LYS A 39 -5.13 9.55 -30.98
N GLU A 40 -4.47 8.40 -30.92
CA GLU A 40 -5.12 7.12 -30.67
C GLU A 40 -5.98 7.27 -29.41
N GLU A 41 -7.29 7.44 -29.61
CA GLU A 41 -8.31 7.25 -28.58
C GLU A 41 -8.32 5.75 -28.27
N GLY A 42 -7.52 5.34 -27.28
CA GLY A 42 -7.50 3.93 -26.90
C GLY A 42 -6.52 3.53 -25.79
N SER A 43 -5.49 4.31 -25.49
CA SER A 43 -4.61 3.97 -24.37
C SER A 43 -5.30 4.31 -23.05
N PHE A 44 -5.74 3.29 -22.31
CA PHE A 44 -6.08 3.47 -20.89
C PHE A 44 -4.86 4.04 -20.18
N ASN A 45 -5.03 5.19 -19.55
CA ASN A 45 -3.98 5.92 -18.85
C ASN A 45 -3.58 5.17 -17.54
N GLN A 46 -2.87 4.06 -17.68
CA GLN A 46 -2.53 3.17 -16.56
C GLN A 46 -1.59 3.85 -15.55
N LEU A 47 -1.89 3.72 -14.26
CA LEU A 47 -1.08 4.26 -13.17
C LEU A 47 0.01 3.26 -12.77
N ASN A 48 1.27 3.68 -12.79
CA ASN A 48 2.39 2.86 -12.31
C ASN A 48 2.63 3.13 -10.82
N ILE A 49 2.41 2.12 -9.98
CA ILE A 49 2.51 2.26 -8.53
C ILE A 49 3.37 1.14 -7.96
N SER A 50 4.34 1.50 -7.11
CA SER A 50 5.13 0.52 -6.38
C SER A 50 4.42 0.09 -5.09
N PHE A 51 4.20 -1.20 -4.88
CA PHE A 51 3.83 -1.75 -3.57
C PHE A 51 5.08 -2.22 -2.85
N VAL A 52 5.48 -1.51 -1.78
CA VAL A 52 6.70 -1.84 -1.04
C VAL A 52 6.35 -2.71 0.16
N THR A 53 6.69 -4.00 0.08
CA THR A 53 6.39 -5.00 1.11
C THR A 53 7.33 -6.18 1.04
N GLY A 54 7.79 -6.68 2.19
CA GLY A 54 8.50 -7.95 2.31
C GLY A 54 7.57 -9.18 2.44
N ASN A 55 6.26 -8.99 2.31
CA ASN A 55 5.26 -10.04 2.53
C ASN A 55 4.52 -10.39 1.22
N ASP A 56 4.87 -11.54 0.66
CA ASP A 56 4.30 -12.06 -0.59
C ASP A 56 2.79 -12.33 -0.49
N MET A 57 2.29 -12.71 0.69
CA MET A 57 0.86 -12.95 0.88
C MET A 57 0.06 -11.65 0.81
N LYS A 58 0.59 -10.56 1.40
CA LYS A 58 0.01 -9.21 1.25
C LYS A 58 -0.02 -8.78 -0.21
N ALA A 59 1.06 -9.02 -0.95
CA ALA A 59 1.15 -8.70 -2.38
C ALA A 59 0.13 -9.48 -3.22
N ARG A 60 -0.05 -10.78 -2.93
CA ARG A 60 -1.05 -11.61 -3.61
C ARG A 60 -2.47 -11.14 -3.33
N GLU A 61 -2.81 -10.88 -2.06
CA GLU A 61 -4.16 -10.39 -1.70
C GLU A 61 -4.44 -9.01 -2.30
N MET A 62 -3.49 -8.07 -2.23
CA MET A 62 -3.61 -6.73 -2.83
C MET A 62 -3.94 -6.82 -4.32
N ASN A 63 -3.15 -7.57 -5.09
CA ASN A 63 -3.37 -7.74 -6.52
C ASN A 63 -4.74 -8.35 -6.84
N LYS A 64 -5.16 -9.35 -6.05
CA LYS A 64 -6.44 -10.00 -6.25
C LYS A 64 -7.63 -9.09 -5.94
N ILE A 65 -7.57 -8.32 -4.85
CA ILE A 65 -8.65 -7.38 -4.50
C ILE A 65 -8.75 -6.26 -5.55
N LEU A 66 -7.62 -5.70 -5.99
CA LEU A 66 -7.63 -4.72 -7.08
C LEU A 66 -8.27 -5.30 -8.35
N ALA A 67 -8.05 -6.59 -8.62
CA ALA A 67 -8.61 -7.23 -9.80
C ALA A 67 -10.12 -7.44 -9.69
N GLU A 68 -10.56 -7.97 -8.55
CA GLU A 68 -11.98 -8.16 -8.22
C GLU A 68 -12.76 -6.84 -8.24
N HIS A 69 -12.13 -5.74 -7.81
CA HIS A 69 -12.74 -4.40 -7.82
C HIS A 69 -12.69 -3.70 -9.19
N GLY A 70 -12.09 -4.33 -10.20
CA GLY A 70 -11.97 -3.77 -11.55
C GLY A 70 -10.88 -2.69 -11.70
N ALA A 71 -10.04 -2.48 -10.68
CA ALA A 71 -8.87 -1.61 -10.75
C ALA A 71 -7.69 -2.28 -11.50
N THR A 72 -7.69 -3.61 -11.63
CA THR A 72 -6.77 -4.33 -12.50
C THR A 72 -7.54 -5.38 -13.30
N LYS A 73 -7.64 -5.27 -14.62
CA LYS A 73 -8.21 -6.35 -15.45
C LYS A 73 -7.11 -7.34 -15.88
N GLY A 74 -6.20 -7.65 -14.96
CA GLY A 74 -4.99 -8.43 -15.21
C GLY A 74 -3.77 -7.55 -15.51
N PRO A 75 -2.69 -8.10 -16.10
CA PRO A 75 -1.50 -7.33 -16.48
C PRO A 75 -1.73 -6.46 -17.72
N ASP A 76 -2.91 -6.56 -18.34
CA ASP A 76 -3.26 -5.86 -19.56
C ASP A 76 -3.25 -4.33 -19.32
N PRO A 77 -2.29 -3.60 -19.94
CA PRO A 77 -2.19 -2.16 -19.81
C PRO A 77 -3.41 -1.41 -20.37
N GLU A 78 -4.14 -2.02 -21.31
CA GLU A 78 -5.26 -1.36 -21.98
C GLU A 78 -6.57 -1.42 -21.19
N THR A 79 -6.62 -2.22 -20.13
CA THR A 79 -7.88 -2.43 -19.38
C THR A 79 -7.73 -2.25 -17.87
N SER A 80 -6.51 -2.01 -17.38
CA SER A 80 -6.20 -1.91 -15.96
C SER A 80 -5.93 -0.48 -15.52
N LEU A 81 -6.55 -0.06 -14.42
CA LEU A 81 -6.30 1.24 -13.80
C LEU A 81 -4.86 1.32 -13.24
N VAL A 82 -4.36 0.22 -12.67
CA VAL A 82 -3.06 0.19 -11.98
C VAL A 82 -2.14 -0.89 -12.55
N ASN A 83 -0.88 -0.53 -12.81
CA ASN A 83 0.23 -1.46 -12.89
C ASN A 83 0.94 -1.49 -11.53
N LEU A 84 0.68 -2.53 -10.73
CA LEU A 84 1.22 -2.65 -9.38
C LEU A 84 2.56 -3.39 -9.39
N LYS A 85 3.66 -2.66 -9.21
CA LYS A 85 5.02 -3.23 -9.12
C LYS A 85 5.37 -3.56 -7.67
N VAL A 86 5.56 -4.84 -7.36
CA VAL A 86 5.99 -5.25 -6.00
C VAL A 86 7.49 -5.00 -5.84
N LEU A 87 7.85 -4.18 -4.85
CA LEU A 87 9.22 -4.02 -4.38
C LEU A 87 9.38 -4.82 -3.09
N ASN A 88 10.06 -5.97 -3.19
CA ASN A 88 10.27 -6.88 -2.06
C ASN A 88 11.36 -6.34 -1.13
N VAL A 89 10.95 -5.49 -0.18
CA VAL A 89 11.81 -4.86 0.82
C VAL A 89 11.10 -4.90 2.16
N ASP A 90 11.78 -5.43 3.19
CA ASP A 90 11.32 -5.31 4.58
C ASP A 90 11.76 -3.94 5.10
N LEU A 91 10.79 -3.06 5.31
CA LEU A 91 11.01 -1.71 5.80
C LEU A 91 10.99 -1.68 7.32
N PRO A 92 11.82 -0.86 7.98
CA PRO A 92 11.72 -0.67 9.42
C PRO A 92 10.37 -0.02 9.76
N GLU A 93 9.74 -0.53 10.81
CA GLU A 93 8.48 -0.03 11.36
C GLU A 93 8.75 0.62 12.73
N ILE A 94 8.15 1.78 12.97
CA ILE A 94 8.22 2.44 14.27
C ILE A 94 7.40 1.67 15.31
N GLN A 95 7.72 1.83 16.59
CA GLN A 95 6.90 1.29 17.66
C GLN A 95 5.78 2.28 17.97
N GLU A 96 4.58 1.94 17.52
CA GLU A 96 3.37 2.70 17.76
C GLU A 96 2.16 1.77 17.89
N VAL A 97 1.10 2.24 18.54
CA VAL A 97 -0.16 1.48 18.64
C VAL A 97 -1.11 1.79 17.48
N SER A 98 -0.88 2.91 16.79
CA SER A 98 -1.66 3.33 15.63
C SER A 98 -1.09 2.77 14.33
N THR A 99 -1.86 1.88 13.68
CA THR A 99 -1.59 1.36 12.33
C THR A 99 -1.44 2.51 11.31
N GLU A 100 -2.14 3.63 11.50
CA GLU A 100 -2.03 4.82 10.64
C GLU A 100 -0.70 5.55 10.82
N ALA A 101 -0.21 5.69 12.06
CA ALA A 101 1.08 6.31 12.32
C ALA A 101 2.23 5.46 11.75
N ILE A 102 2.14 4.14 11.92
CA ILE A 102 3.12 3.19 11.36
C ILE A 102 3.11 3.26 9.83
N ALA A 103 1.94 3.16 9.19
CA ALA A 103 1.84 3.20 7.73
C ALA A 103 2.34 4.54 7.16
N LYS A 104 2.04 5.68 7.81
CA LYS A 104 2.59 7.00 7.43
C LYS A 104 4.10 7.04 7.51
N SER A 105 4.70 6.59 8.61
CA SER A 105 6.16 6.57 8.73
C SER A 105 6.79 5.64 7.69
N LYS A 106 6.18 4.48 7.45
CA LYS A 106 6.65 3.46 6.52
C LYS A 106 6.63 3.94 5.07
N VAL A 107 5.58 4.64 4.64
CA VAL A 107 5.47 5.09 3.24
C VAL A 107 6.46 6.19 2.90
N ILE A 108 6.84 7.03 3.87
CA ILE A 108 7.87 8.06 3.67
C ILE A 108 9.20 7.41 3.26
N LEU A 109 9.61 6.36 3.98
CA LEU A 109 10.80 5.57 3.65
C LEU A 109 10.63 4.83 2.31
N ALA A 110 9.46 4.24 2.08
CA ALA A 110 9.14 3.55 0.83
C ALA A 110 9.25 4.47 -0.40
N SER A 111 8.79 5.72 -0.27
CA SER A 111 8.80 6.70 -1.38
C SER A 111 10.21 7.06 -1.84
N GLN A 112 11.18 7.06 -0.92
CA GLN A 112 12.59 7.29 -1.23
C GLN A 112 13.19 6.13 -2.04
N LEU A 113 12.76 4.89 -1.77
CA LEU A 113 13.21 3.70 -2.50
C LEU A 113 12.51 3.54 -3.85
N ALA A 114 11.20 3.82 -3.90
CA ALA A 114 10.39 3.65 -5.09
C ALA A 114 10.68 4.69 -6.18
N ASN A 115 11.21 5.86 -5.81
CA ASN A 115 11.48 6.98 -6.71
C ASN A 115 10.26 7.35 -7.60
N GLY A 116 9.07 7.30 -7.01
CA GLY A 116 7.80 7.44 -7.71
C GLY A 116 6.60 7.15 -6.81
N PRO A 117 5.38 7.07 -7.38
CA PRO A 117 4.19 6.71 -6.63
C PRO A 117 4.37 5.36 -5.92
N CYS A 118 4.06 5.32 -4.62
CA CYS A 118 4.20 4.09 -3.85
C CYS A 118 3.11 3.94 -2.80
N VAL A 119 2.76 2.69 -2.51
CA VAL A 119 1.87 2.30 -1.44
C VAL A 119 2.59 1.34 -0.49
N VAL A 120 2.25 1.43 0.79
CA VAL A 120 2.60 0.44 1.81
C VAL A 120 1.36 0.05 2.58
N GLU A 121 1.46 -1.06 3.30
CA GLU A 121 0.41 -1.53 4.19
C GLU A 121 0.97 -1.79 5.59
N ASP A 122 0.19 -1.44 6.60
CA ASP A 122 0.31 -1.96 7.95
C ASP A 122 -0.98 -2.68 8.42
N THR A 123 -0.84 -3.70 9.26
CA THR A 123 -1.97 -4.55 9.70
C THR A 123 -1.90 -4.80 11.21
N SER A 124 -3.02 -4.60 11.90
CA SER A 124 -3.15 -4.92 13.32
C SER A 124 -4.28 -5.90 13.59
N LEU A 125 -4.13 -6.70 14.65
CA LEU A 125 -5.20 -7.48 15.25
C LEU A 125 -5.37 -7.04 16.70
N GLN A 126 -6.49 -6.39 17.00
CA GLN A 126 -6.71 -5.67 18.25
C GLN A 126 -7.68 -6.44 19.13
N PHE A 127 -7.22 -7.03 20.24
CA PHE A 127 -8.12 -7.69 21.19
C PHE A 127 -8.68 -6.66 22.16
N LYS A 128 -10.01 -6.54 22.23
CA LYS A 128 -10.66 -5.52 23.05
C LYS A 128 -10.33 -5.68 24.53
N ALA A 129 -10.35 -6.91 25.02
CA ALA A 129 -10.01 -7.25 26.41
C ALA A 129 -8.56 -6.89 26.80
N LEU A 130 -7.65 -6.77 25.84
CA LEU A 130 -6.25 -6.38 26.07
C LEU A 130 -5.97 -4.93 25.70
N GLY A 131 -6.99 -4.06 25.67
CA GLY A 131 -6.84 -2.66 25.32
C GLY A 131 -6.35 -2.43 23.88
N GLY A 132 -6.61 -3.37 22.97
CA GLY A 132 -6.20 -3.32 21.56
C GLY A 132 -4.87 -4.03 21.26
N MET A 133 -4.19 -4.61 22.25
CA MET A 133 -3.02 -5.46 22.02
C MET A 133 -3.43 -6.85 21.48
N PRO A 134 -2.56 -7.56 20.73
CA PRO A 134 -1.20 -7.19 20.33
C PRO A 134 -1.15 -6.08 19.27
N GLY A 135 -2.28 -5.71 18.66
CA GLY A 135 -2.36 -4.56 17.77
C GLY A 135 -1.41 -4.70 16.58
N PRO A 136 -0.68 -3.63 16.20
CA PRO A 136 0.30 -3.68 15.11
C PRO A 136 1.45 -4.67 15.35
N TYR A 137 1.70 -5.06 16.60
CA TYR A 137 2.76 -6.01 16.96
C TYR A 137 2.38 -7.47 16.66
N ILE A 138 1.20 -7.72 16.07
CA ILE A 138 0.67 -9.06 15.80
C ILE A 138 1.64 -9.97 15.04
N LYS A 139 2.50 -9.44 14.14
CA LYS A 139 3.54 -10.22 13.44
C LYS A 139 4.43 -10.99 14.42
N TRP A 140 4.92 -10.30 15.45
CA TRP A 140 5.84 -10.87 16.44
C TRP A 140 5.15 -11.87 17.36
N PHE A 141 3.91 -11.56 17.78
CA PHE A 141 3.11 -12.48 18.57
C PHE A 141 2.76 -13.75 17.77
N GLN A 142 2.33 -13.60 16.51
CA GLN A 142 2.04 -14.74 15.64
C GLN A 142 3.27 -15.62 15.40
N GLN A 143 4.45 -15.03 15.22
CA GLN A 143 5.68 -15.79 14.99
C GLN A 143 6.08 -16.64 16.20
N THR A 144 5.87 -16.11 17.41
CA THR A 144 6.32 -16.73 18.66
C THR A 144 5.26 -17.64 19.28
N LEU A 145 4.05 -17.11 19.50
CA LEU A 145 2.96 -17.81 20.17
C LEU A 145 2.15 -18.71 19.24
N LYS A 146 2.22 -18.46 17.93
CA LYS A 146 1.30 -19.06 16.93
C LYS A 146 -0.16 -18.76 17.27
N SER A 147 -1.08 -19.32 16.49
CA SER A 147 -2.52 -19.10 16.68
C SER A 147 -3.02 -19.64 18.01
N GLU A 148 -2.49 -20.78 18.46
CA GLU A 148 -2.85 -21.36 19.77
C GLU A 148 -2.46 -20.43 20.92
N GLY A 149 -1.24 -19.92 20.95
CA GLY A 149 -0.82 -19.03 22.02
C GLY A 149 -1.54 -17.68 21.97
N LEU A 150 -1.87 -17.15 20.80
CA LEU A 150 -2.73 -15.96 20.66
C LEU A 150 -4.13 -16.17 21.23
N TYR A 151 -4.75 -17.33 20.98
CA TYR A 151 -6.02 -17.71 21.61
C TYR A 151 -5.86 -17.82 23.13
N ASN A 152 -4.77 -18.43 23.59
CA ASN A 152 -4.50 -18.64 25.01
C ASN A 152 -4.36 -17.32 25.80
N LEU A 153 -3.86 -16.25 25.18
CA LEU A 153 -3.79 -14.91 25.80
C LEU A 153 -5.16 -14.41 26.28
N LEU A 154 -6.24 -14.86 25.65
CA LEU A 154 -7.58 -14.41 25.97
C LEU A 154 -8.32 -15.35 26.92
N LEU A 155 -7.80 -16.52 27.30
CA LEU A 155 -8.54 -17.51 28.09
C LEU A 155 -9.13 -16.95 29.40
N ALA A 156 -8.42 -16.03 30.05
CA ALA A 156 -8.84 -15.42 31.31
C ALA A 156 -9.92 -14.32 31.17
N TYR A 157 -10.29 -13.93 29.95
CA TYR A 157 -11.22 -12.83 29.69
C TYR A 157 -12.53 -13.35 29.12
N GLU A 158 -13.68 -12.88 29.59
CA GLU A 158 -14.96 -13.25 28.97
C GLU A 158 -15.12 -12.64 27.57
N ASP A 159 -14.68 -11.40 27.41
CA ASP A 159 -14.71 -10.69 26.13
C ASP A 159 -13.65 -11.23 25.16
N LYS A 160 -14.11 -11.86 24.07
CA LYS A 160 -13.26 -12.34 22.96
C LYS A 160 -13.34 -11.44 21.73
N SER A 161 -14.00 -10.29 21.82
CA SER A 161 -14.15 -9.40 20.67
C SER A 161 -12.80 -8.85 20.23
N ALA A 162 -12.64 -8.73 18.93
CA ALA A 162 -11.43 -8.25 18.29
C ALA A 162 -11.75 -7.45 17.03
N VAL A 163 -10.82 -6.58 16.65
CA VAL A 163 -10.90 -5.84 15.40
C VAL A 163 -9.63 -6.08 14.61
N ALA A 164 -9.77 -6.58 13.39
CA ALA A 164 -8.70 -6.57 12.42
C ALA A 164 -8.71 -5.22 11.68
N VAL A 165 -7.54 -4.58 11.58
CA VAL A 165 -7.38 -3.27 10.92
C VAL A 165 -6.27 -3.35 9.90
N CYS A 166 -6.53 -2.85 8.70
CA CYS A 166 -5.54 -2.65 7.65
C CYS A 166 -5.52 -1.16 7.31
N THR A 167 -4.33 -0.56 7.29
CA THR A 167 -4.16 0.79 6.76
C THR A 167 -3.20 0.75 5.59
N LEU A 168 -3.65 1.24 4.45
CA LEU A 168 -2.81 1.59 3.31
C LEU A 168 -2.39 3.04 3.45
N ALA A 169 -1.10 3.30 3.24
CA ALA A 169 -0.58 4.64 3.05
C ALA A 169 -0.03 4.76 1.64
N PHE A 170 -0.60 5.67 0.86
CA PHE A 170 -0.24 5.94 -0.52
C PHE A 170 0.43 7.30 -0.64
N CYS A 171 1.61 7.32 -1.26
CA CYS A 171 2.34 8.52 -1.60
C CYS A 171 2.28 8.70 -3.13
N PRO A 172 1.54 9.69 -3.66
CA PRO A 172 1.34 9.84 -5.10
C PRO A 172 2.59 10.30 -5.86
N TYR A 173 3.58 10.87 -5.18
CA TYR A 173 4.87 11.30 -5.75
C TYR A 173 5.88 11.51 -4.62
N PRO A 174 7.21 11.53 -4.90
CA PRO A 174 8.21 11.76 -3.87
C PRO A 174 7.91 13.02 -3.04
N HIS A 175 8.00 12.89 -1.72
CA HIS A 175 7.74 13.96 -0.74
C HIS A 175 6.30 14.47 -0.63
N ALA A 176 5.31 13.83 -1.27
CA ALA A 176 3.91 14.14 -1.04
C ALA A 176 3.46 13.75 0.38
N ASP A 177 2.48 14.48 0.91
CA ASP A 177 1.75 14.01 2.10
C ASP A 177 1.00 12.71 1.77
N PRO A 178 1.16 11.65 2.57
CA PRO A 178 0.48 10.39 2.32
C PRO A 178 -1.03 10.49 2.45
N VAL A 179 -1.73 9.83 1.54
CA VAL A 179 -3.18 9.57 1.65
C VAL A 179 -3.37 8.22 2.34
N LEU A 180 -4.25 8.17 3.34
CA LEU A 180 -4.53 6.95 4.10
C LEU A 180 -5.88 6.35 3.74
N PHE A 181 -5.91 5.02 3.70
CA PHE A 181 -7.13 4.23 3.51
C PHE A 181 -7.16 3.15 4.58
N THR A 182 -8.17 3.17 5.45
CA THR A 182 -8.24 2.25 6.59
C THR A 182 -9.49 1.40 6.49
N GLY A 183 -9.31 0.09 6.50
CA GLY A 183 -10.38 -0.90 6.57
C GLY A 183 -10.38 -1.57 7.94
N ARG A 184 -11.58 -1.74 8.51
CA ARG A 184 -11.79 -2.40 9.80
C ARG A 184 -12.74 -3.59 9.64
N CYS A 185 -12.47 -4.67 10.34
CA CYS A 185 -13.31 -5.85 10.38
C CYS A 185 -13.46 -6.29 11.83
N GLN A 186 -14.66 -6.09 12.37
CA GLN A 186 -15.05 -6.54 13.68
C GLN A 186 -15.29 -8.06 13.67
N GLY A 187 -15.03 -8.69 14.80
CA GLY A 187 -15.15 -10.13 14.95
C GLY A 187 -14.81 -10.58 16.36
N LYS A 188 -14.53 -11.87 16.49
CA LYS A 188 -14.15 -12.50 17.74
C LYS A 188 -13.03 -13.52 17.56
N ILE A 189 -12.30 -13.74 18.64
CA ILE A 189 -11.26 -14.74 18.74
C ILE A 189 -11.86 -16.08 19.21
N VAL A 190 -11.55 -17.14 18.47
CA VAL A 190 -11.97 -18.52 18.76
C VAL A 190 -10.76 -19.44 18.88
N ALA A 191 -10.98 -20.65 19.37
CA ALA A 191 -9.95 -21.69 19.33
C ALA A 191 -9.50 -21.93 17.87
N PRO A 192 -8.20 -22.19 17.62
CA PRO A 192 -7.71 -22.34 16.26
C PRO A 192 -8.43 -23.45 15.49
N VAL A 193 -8.87 -23.13 14.27
CA VAL A 193 -9.43 -24.10 13.32
C VAL A 193 -8.47 -24.25 12.15
N GLU A 194 -8.04 -25.49 11.90
CA GLU A 194 -7.19 -25.81 10.75
C GLU A 194 -7.90 -25.48 9.43
N GLY A 195 -7.20 -24.80 8.53
CA GLY A 195 -7.76 -24.34 7.28
C GLY A 195 -6.73 -23.70 6.36
N ARG A 196 -7.22 -23.10 5.27
CA ARG A 196 -6.45 -22.37 4.25
C ARG A 196 -6.34 -20.90 4.63
N GLY A 197 -5.58 -20.60 5.67
CA GLY A 197 -5.36 -19.22 6.14
C GLY A 197 -3.88 -18.93 6.41
N PHE A 198 -3.55 -17.65 6.54
CA PHE A 198 -2.21 -17.19 6.94
C PHE A 198 -2.25 -16.51 8.29
N GLY A 199 -1.20 -16.72 9.09
CA GLY A 199 -1.06 -16.08 10.40
C GLY A 199 -2.23 -16.41 11.33
N TRP A 200 -2.91 -15.38 11.80
CA TRP A 200 -4.00 -15.47 12.78
C TRP A 200 -5.37 -15.73 12.16
N ASP A 201 -5.45 -15.95 10.83
CA ASP A 201 -6.71 -16.24 10.14
C ASP A 201 -7.49 -17.42 10.76
N SER A 202 -6.80 -18.37 11.40
CA SER A 202 -7.41 -19.55 12.02
C SER A 202 -8.15 -19.30 13.33
N ILE A 203 -7.98 -18.13 13.92
CA ILE A 203 -8.59 -17.78 15.22
C ILE A 203 -9.56 -16.61 15.11
N PHE A 204 -9.68 -15.96 13.96
CA PHE A 204 -10.52 -14.78 13.82
C PHE A 204 -11.79 -15.10 13.02
N VAL A 205 -12.94 -15.02 13.69
CA VAL A 205 -14.27 -15.11 13.06
C VAL A 205 -14.83 -13.69 12.90
N PRO A 206 -15.01 -13.19 11.67
CA PRO A 206 -15.62 -11.88 11.45
C PRO A 206 -17.10 -11.89 11.87
N ASP A 207 -17.61 -10.73 12.27
CA ASP A 207 -19.03 -10.59 12.61
C ASP A 207 -19.94 -10.98 11.44
N GLY A 208 -21.06 -11.62 11.76
CA GLY A 208 -22.00 -12.16 10.77
C GLY A 208 -21.53 -13.45 10.08
N CYS A 209 -20.42 -14.06 10.52
CA CYS A 209 -19.94 -15.36 10.05
C CYS A 209 -19.87 -16.37 11.21
N ASP A 210 -19.83 -17.66 10.86
CA ASP A 210 -19.75 -18.80 11.78
C ASP A 210 -18.37 -19.48 11.78
N ARG A 211 -17.52 -19.14 10.82
CA ARG A 211 -16.22 -19.77 10.58
C ARG A 211 -15.09 -18.76 10.47
N PRO A 212 -13.87 -19.12 10.87
CA PRO A 212 -12.75 -18.19 10.84
C PRO A 212 -12.27 -17.93 9.41
N PHE A 213 -11.47 -16.88 9.21
CA PHE A 213 -10.92 -16.54 7.89
C PHE A 213 -10.17 -17.70 7.24
N SER A 214 -9.51 -18.57 8.02
CA SER A 214 -8.82 -19.76 7.48
C SER A 214 -9.75 -20.73 6.75
N MET A 215 -11.06 -20.70 7.02
CA MET A 215 -12.02 -21.58 6.37
C MET A 215 -12.62 -20.96 5.10
N MET A 216 -12.48 -19.65 4.91
CA MET A 216 -13.05 -18.92 3.78
C MET A 216 -12.22 -19.12 2.51
N SER A 217 -12.87 -19.06 1.35
CA SER A 217 -12.15 -18.81 0.10
C SER A 217 -11.50 -17.43 0.14
N THR A 218 -10.56 -17.19 -0.77
CA THR A 218 -9.93 -15.87 -0.84
C THR A 218 -10.94 -14.79 -1.23
N GLU A 219 -11.89 -15.11 -2.11
CA GLU A 219 -12.97 -14.23 -2.56
C GLU A 219 -13.88 -13.86 -1.37
N GLU A 220 -14.35 -14.85 -0.61
CA GLU A 220 -15.19 -14.64 0.58
C GLU A 220 -14.47 -13.78 1.64
N LYS A 221 -13.17 -14.05 1.85
CA LYS A 221 -12.33 -13.26 2.76
C LYS A 221 -12.17 -11.83 2.25
N ASN A 222 -11.85 -11.64 0.97
CA ASN A 222 -11.61 -10.32 0.37
C ASN A 222 -12.84 -9.43 0.43
N GLU A 223 -14.03 -9.99 0.27
CA GLU A 223 -15.29 -9.25 0.37
C GLU A 223 -15.43 -8.58 1.75
N LYS A 224 -15.10 -9.30 2.83
CA LYS A 224 -15.37 -8.85 4.21
C LYS A 224 -14.17 -8.28 4.96
N SER A 225 -12.96 -8.65 4.54
CA SER A 225 -11.74 -8.37 5.30
C SER A 225 -11.42 -6.88 5.39
N HIS A 226 -10.73 -6.54 6.48
CA HIS A 226 -10.09 -5.25 6.72
C HIS A 226 -9.20 -4.82 5.54
N ARG A 227 -8.37 -5.72 4.98
CA ARG A 227 -7.56 -5.43 3.78
C ARG A 227 -8.44 -5.17 2.55
N GLY A 228 -9.43 -6.04 2.31
CA GLY A 228 -10.42 -5.86 1.24
C GLY A 228 -11.04 -4.47 1.24
N LYS A 229 -11.54 -4.03 2.40
CA LYS A 229 -12.12 -2.70 2.59
C LYS A 229 -11.13 -1.57 2.30
N ALA A 230 -9.90 -1.64 2.82
CA ALA A 230 -8.88 -0.61 2.61
C ALA A 230 -8.46 -0.50 1.14
N VAL A 231 -8.27 -1.64 0.46
CA VAL A 231 -7.87 -1.68 -0.95
C VAL A 231 -8.98 -1.15 -1.86
N ARG A 232 -10.25 -1.46 -1.59
CA ARG A 232 -11.37 -0.91 -2.38
C ARG A 232 -11.49 0.60 -2.24
N GLN A 233 -11.38 1.13 -1.00
CA GLN A 233 -11.35 2.59 -0.78
C GLN A 233 -10.20 3.25 -1.56
N TRP A 234 -9.02 2.63 -1.55
CA TRP A 234 -7.88 3.12 -2.32
C TRP A 234 -8.11 3.06 -3.83
N ALA A 235 -8.68 1.96 -4.33
CA ALA A 235 -9.01 1.78 -5.74
C ALA A 235 -10.03 2.80 -6.25
N ASP A 236 -11.10 3.06 -5.48
CA ASP A 236 -12.10 4.08 -5.80
C ASP A 236 -11.47 5.47 -5.85
N TRP A 237 -10.60 5.79 -4.88
CA TRP A 237 -9.88 7.05 -4.85
C TRP A 237 -8.93 7.19 -6.05
N LEU A 238 -8.21 6.13 -6.42
CA LEU A 238 -7.36 6.12 -7.60
C LEU A 238 -8.17 6.38 -8.87
N GLY A 239 -9.33 5.75 -9.02
CA GLY A 239 -10.21 5.96 -10.16
C GLY A 239 -10.69 7.42 -10.27
N ALA A 240 -11.09 8.02 -9.14
CA ALA A 240 -11.54 9.41 -9.09
C ALA A 240 -10.41 10.42 -9.39
N ASN A 241 -9.15 10.08 -9.11
CA ASN A 241 -7.98 10.96 -9.28
C ASN A 241 -7.09 10.55 -10.46
N GLN A 242 -7.52 9.57 -11.27
CA GLN A 242 -6.72 8.94 -12.31
C GLN A 242 -6.13 9.96 -13.30
N PRO A 243 -6.89 10.93 -13.86
CA PRO A 243 -6.35 11.83 -14.88
C PRO A 243 -5.18 12.67 -14.36
N GLU A 244 -5.31 13.22 -13.14
CA GLU A 244 -4.26 14.03 -12.53
C GLU A 244 -3.02 13.18 -12.20
N LEU A 245 -3.21 11.99 -11.63
CA LEU A 245 -2.13 11.09 -11.27
C LEU A 245 -1.34 10.65 -12.51
N TYR A 246 -2.04 10.32 -13.60
CA TYR A 246 -1.40 9.93 -14.86
C TYR A 246 -0.62 11.08 -15.50
N GLU A 247 -1.20 12.28 -15.53
CA GLU A 247 -0.52 13.47 -16.05
C GLU A 247 0.78 13.78 -15.31
N ARG A 248 0.77 13.65 -13.98
CA ARG A 248 1.97 13.83 -13.14
C ARG A 248 3.04 12.77 -13.42
N GLN A 249 2.63 11.52 -13.61
CA GLN A 249 3.57 10.43 -13.97
C GLN A 249 4.19 10.62 -15.36
N ASN A 250 3.53 11.37 -16.26
CA ASN A 250 3.99 11.62 -17.63
C ASN A 250 4.53 13.04 -17.87
N GLY A 251 5.05 13.69 -16.82
CA GLY A 251 5.91 14.88 -16.96
C GLY A 251 5.22 16.23 -16.83
N LYS A 252 3.94 16.31 -16.46
CA LYS A 252 3.36 17.59 -16.00
C LYS A 252 3.88 17.93 -14.61
N VAL A 253 4.45 19.13 -14.48
CA VAL A 253 4.96 19.66 -13.20
C VAL A 253 3.81 19.70 -12.18
N ALA A 254 4.06 19.18 -10.98
CA ALA A 254 3.14 19.24 -9.87
C ALA A 254 2.84 20.71 -9.51
N VAL A 255 1.70 21.23 -9.98
CA VAL A 255 1.11 22.43 -9.39
C VAL A 255 0.58 21.99 -8.04
N GLY A 256 1.01 22.67 -6.96
CA GLY A 256 0.71 22.30 -5.58
C GLY A 256 -0.70 21.77 -5.42
N HIS A 257 -0.82 20.61 -4.77
CA HIS A 257 -2.08 19.89 -4.63
C HIS A 257 -3.14 20.86 -4.08
N LYS A 258 -4.15 21.21 -4.87
CA LYS A 258 -5.28 22.00 -4.37
C LYS A 258 -5.94 21.14 -3.30
N GLY A 259 -5.71 21.50 -2.05
CA GLY A 259 -6.02 20.75 -0.84
C GLY A 259 -7.13 19.72 -1.01
N LEU A 260 -6.76 18.44 -0.91
CA LEU A 260 -7.71 17.42 -0.53
C LEU A 260 -8.28 17.89 0.82
N ASN A 261 -9.53 18.34 0.81
CA ASN A 261 -10.29 18.52 2.03
C ASN A 261 -10.45 17.12 2.63
N PHE A 262 -9.56 16.78 3.56
CA PHE A 262 -9.67 15.64 4.45
C PHE A 262 -10.84 15.89 5.42
N LYS A 263 -12.08 15.86 4.92
CA LYS A 263 -13.19 15.53 5.79
C LYS A 263 -13.09 14.03 6.02
N GLY A 264 -12.47 13.67 7.14
CA GLY A 264 -12.51 12.32 7.67
C GLY A 264 -13.97 11.91 7.86
N THR A 265 -14.51 11.16 6.91
CA THR A 265 -15.82 10.50 7.03
C THR A 265 -15.63 9.03 6.68
N TYR A 266 -14.73 8.35 7.40
CA TYR A 266 -14.70 6.88 7.50
C TYR A 266 -14.26 6.43 8.90
N ALA A 267 -14.65 7.22 9.92
CA ALA A 267 -14.71 6.79 11.30
C ALA A 267 -16.20 6.80 11.68
N GLU A 268 -16.63 5.72 12.33
CA GLU A 268 -18.01 5.39 12.74
C GLU A 268 -18.86 4.70 11.67
N GLU A 269 -18.65 3.38 11.55
CA GLU A 269 -19.65 2.33 11.83
C GLU A 269 -18.93 1.01 12.16
#